data_AF-R7TKH0-F1
#
_entry.id   AF-R7TKH0-F1
#
_cell.length_a   1.000
_cell.length_b   1.000
_cell.length_c   1.000
_cell.angle_alpha   90.00
_cell.angle_beta   90.00
_cell.angle_gamma   90.00
#
_symmetry.space_group_name_H-M   'P 1'
#
loop_
_entity.id
_entity.type
_entity.pdbx_description
1 polymer ?
#
loop_
_entity_poly.entity_id
_entity_poly.type
_entity_poly.pdbx_seq_one_letter_code
_entity_poly.pdbx_strand_id
1 'polypeptide(L)'
;MAEASGPSLVEQHTGKQAMVYKKEVPLALKGSASALCNNLSILLNLSKGLISYAVVHKSVVNLISSTTDGSSANHRQVICKEPSATHPSTLVIQARLVAMATRTILVITSQKGIQMFEADGSLMLYWYALGEVAQEEQRYVVHCCLDGNFCVI
;
A
#
# COMPACT_ATOMS: atom_id res chain seq x y z
N MET A 1 62.95 -32.68 17.67
CA MET A 1 62.70 -31.62 16.68
C MET A 1 61.63 -32.14 15.73
N ALA A 2 60.38 -31.73 15.95
CA ALA A 2 59.26 -31.77 15.00
C ALA A 2 58.07 -31.05 15.68
N GLU A 3 57.83 -29.80 15.29
CA GLU A 3 56.58 -29.06 15.51
C GLU A 3 55.51 -29.53 14.50
N ALA A 4 54.25 -29.47 14.91
CA ALA A 4 53.06 -29.13 14.10
C ALA A 4 51.81 -29.40 14.97
N SER A 5 51.23 -28.40 15.63
CA SER A 5 50.12 -27.53 15.16
C SER A 5 48.73 -28.22 15.17
N GLY A 6 47.81 -27.74 16.04
CA GLY A 6 46.37 -28.09 16.07
C GLY A 6 45.59 -27.54 14.85
N PRO A 7 44.27 -27.21 14.93
CA PRO A 7 43.34 -27.28 16.07
C PRO A 7 41.88 -27.74 15.74
N SER A 8 41.05 -27.71 16.80
CA SER A 8 39.65 -27.24 16.91
C SER A 8 38.47 -27.94 16.22
N LEU A 9 37.57 -28.39 17.10
CA LEU A 9 36.12 -28.56 16.96
C LEU A 9 35.47 -27.66 15.90
N VAL A 10 34.83 -28.30 14.93
CA VAL A 10 33.95 -27.66 13.95
C VAL A 10 32.60 -27.39 14.62
N GLU A 11 32.37 -26.13 14.99
CA GLU A 11 31.05 -25.62 15.34
C GLU A 11 30.21 -25.49 14.06
N GLN A 12 29.19 -26.33 13.92
CA GLN A 12 28.19 -26.22 12.87
C GLN A 12 27.26 -25.04 13.18
N HIS A 13 27.55 -23.87 12.63
CA HIS A 13 26.67 -22.72 12.71
C HIS A 13 25.56 -22.86 11.66
N THR A 14 24.36 -23.27 12.08
CA THR A 14 23.13 -23.15 11.29
C THR A 14 22.95 -21.69 10.88
N GLY A 15 23.07 -21.40 9.59
CA GLY A 15 22.99 -20.05 9.02
C GLY A 15 21.59 -19.45 9.11
N LYS A 16 21.22 -18.90 10.27
CA LYS A 16 20.25 -17.81 10.34
C LYS A 16 20.98 -16.57 9.82
N GLN A 17 20.75 -16.24 8.55
CA GLN A 17 21.20 -14.96 8.00
C GLN A 17 20.64 -13.85 8.88
N ALA A 18 21.51 -13.12 9.58
CA ALA A 18 21.10 -11.95 10.34
C ALA A 18 20.53 -10.95 9.33
N MET A 19 19.25 -10.59 9.47
CA MET A 19 18.65 -9.50 8.70
C MET A 19 19.28 -8.20 9.20
N VAL A 20 20.36 -7.78 8.55
CA VAL A 20 20.96 -6.47 8.81
C VAL A 20 20.00 -5.41 8.27
N TYR A 21 19.62 -4.45 9.11
CA TYR A 21 18.83 -3.31 8.68
C TYR A 21 19.58 -2.58 7.54
N LYS A 22 18.95 -2.54 6.36
CA LYS A 22 19.44 -1.79 5.21
C LYS A 22 18.61 -0.52 5.08
N LYS A 23 19.26 0.64 5.19
CA LYS A 23 18.60 1.92 4.90
C LYS A 23 18.32 2.01 3.40
N GLU A 24 17.04 2.06 3.04
CA GLU A 24 16.61 2.24 1.66
C GLU A 24 16.63 3.72 1.25
N VAL A 25 16.65 3.96 -0.07
CA VAL A 25 16.59 5.30 -0.65
C VAL A 25 15.18 5.88 -0.40
N PRO A 26 15.04 7.11 0.10
CA PRO A 26 13.73 7.73 0.27
C PRO A 26 12.96 7.84 -1.04
N LEU A 27 11.68 7.46 -1.03
CA LEU A 27 10.77 7.63 -2.16
C LEU A 27 10.07 8.99 -2.06
N ALA A 28 10.17 9.81 -3.11
CA ALA A 28 9.53 11.12 -3.14
C ALA A 28 8.02 11.02 -3.37
N LEU A 29 7.22 11.71 -2.56
CA LEU A 29 5.78 11.82 -2.76
C LEU A 29 5.45 13.05 -3.62
N LYS A 30 4.46 12.92 -4.52
CA LYS A 30 3.85 14.08 -5.17
C LYS A 30 2.88 14.74 -4.18
N GLY A 31 3.38 15.71 -3.42
CA GLY A 31 2.67 16.35 -2.32
C GLY A 31 2.89 15.65 -0.97
N SER A 32 2.21 16.11 0.08
CA SER A 32 2.37 15.61 1.45
C SER A 32 1.43 14.44 1.77
N ALA A 33 1.67 13.68 2.82
CA ALA A 33 0.66 12.76 3.34
C ALA A 33 -0.43 13.54 4.10
N SER A 34 -1.69 13.16 3.92
CA SER A 34 -2.78 13.61 4.80
C SER A 34 -2.56 13.13 6.23
N ALA A 35 -2.99 13.92 7.21
CA ALA A 35 -3.01 13.57 8.63
C ALA A 35 -4.18 12.61 8.95
N LEU A 36 -4.14 11.42 8.36
CA LEU A 36 -5.11 10.34 8.57
C LEU A 36 -4.43 9.19 9.33
N CYS A 37 -5.18 8.52 10.22
CA CYS A 37 -4.69 7.30 10.85
C CYS A 37 -4.44 6.23 9.79
N ASN A 38 -3.32 5.51 9.90
CA ASN A 38 -2.97 4.40 8.99
C ASN A 38 -2.96 4.78 7.50
N ASN A 39 -2.48 5.99 7.16
CA ASN A 39 -2.41 6.52 5.80
C ASN A 39 -1.29 5.92 4.90
N LEU A 40 -0.77 4.75 5.25
CA LEU A 40 0.24 4.06 4.47
C LEU A 40 -0.22 2.63 4.22
N SER A 41 -0.47 2.31 2.96
CA SER A 41 -0.68 0.93 2.51
C SER A 41 0.53 0.46 1.72
N ILE A 42 1.02 -0.73 2.04
CA ILE A 42 2.15 -1.35 1.37
C ILE A 42 1.72 -2.72 0.84
N LEU A 43 2.13 -3.04 -0.37
CA LEU A 43 1.99 -4.36 -0.96
C LEU A 43 3.32 -4.82 -1.54
N LEU A 44 3.84 -5.93 -1.03
CA LEU A 44 5.00 -6.60 -1.58
C LEU A 44 4.53 -7.65 -2.58
N ASN A 45 4.94 -7.50 -3.85
CA ASN A 45 4.72 -8.47 -4.90
C ASN A 45 6.05 -9.10 -5.30
N LEU A 46 6.42 -10.18 -4.60
CA LEU A 46 7.68 -10.90 -4.82
C LEU A 46 7.78 -11.51 -6.22
N SER A 47 6.68 -12.00 -6.79
CA SER A 47 6.71 -12.61 -8.13
C SER A 47 6.99 -11.61 -9.24
N LYS A 48 6.63 -10.33 -9.04
CA LYS A 48 6.97 -9.23 -9.94
C LYS A 48 8.21 -8.44 -9.50
N GLY A 49 8.79 -8.76 -8.34
CA GLY A 49 9.90 -8.00 -7.75
C GLY A 49 9.54 -6.54 -7.46
N LEU A 50 8.28 -6.25 -7.13
CA LEU A 50 7.77 -4.88 -6.91
C LEU A 50 7.26 -4.67 -5.49
N ILE A 51 7.39 -3.44 -5.00
CA ILE A 51 6.76 -2.93 -3.79
C ILE A 51 5.87 -1.75 -4.19
N SER A 52 4.58 -1.85 -3.90
CA SER A 52 3.61 -0.80 -4.15
C SER A 52 3.19 -0.12 -2.86
N TYR A 53 3.12 1.21 -2.90
CA TYR A 53 2.77 2.08 -1.81
C TYR A 53 1.54 2.90 -2.20
N ALA A 54 0.59 3.08 -1.29
CA ALA A 54 -0.53 3.99 -1.46
C ALA A 54 -0.61 4.93 -0.25
N VAL A 55 -0.68 6.24 -0.53
CA VAL A 55 -0.75 7.31 0.48
C VAL A 55 -1.78 8.35 0.05
N VAL A 56 -2.71 8.69 0.93
CA VAL A 56 -3.71 9.73 0.68
C VAL A 56 -3.07 11.12 0.82
N HIS A 57 -3.36 11.99 -0.15
CA HIS A 57 -3.09 13.43 -0.14
C HIS A 57 -4.39 14.18 -0.48
N LYS A 58 -5.08 14.72 0.53
CA LYS A 58 -6.36 15.42 0.40
C LYS A 58 -7.42 14.59 -0.37
N SER A 59 -7.70 14.94 -1.62
CA SER A 59 -8.68 14.28 -2.50
C SER A 59 -8.06 13.29 -3.49
N VAL A 60 -6.74 13.09 -3.44
CA VAL A 60 -6.01 12.18 -4.32
C VAL A 60 -5.25 11.12 -3.54
N VAL A 61 -4.95 10.01 -4.20
CA VAL A 61 -4.07 8.96 -3.68
C VAL A 61 -2.79 8.93 -4.49
N ASN A 62 -1.66 9.11 -3.83
CA ASN A 62 -0.34 8.89 -4.41
C ASN A 62 -0.02 7.39 -4.38
N LEU A 63 0.16 6.81 -5.56
CA LEU A 63 0.70 5.48 -5.74
C LEU A 63 2.18 5.56 -6.12
N ILE A 64 3.00 4.77 -5.46
CA ILE A 64 4.40 4.56 -5.83
C ILE A 64 4.60 3.06 -6.03
N SER A 65 5.15 2.66 -7.16
CA SER A 65 5.59 1.27 -7.39
C SER A 65 7.09 1.28 -7.61
N SER A 66 7.84 0.67 -6.70
CA SER A 66 9.30 0.57 -6.76
C SER A 66 9.73 -0.88 -6.91
N THR A 67 10.87 -1.11 -7.56
CA THR A 67 11.50 -2.42 -7.59
C THR A 67 12.06 -2.78 -6.21
N THR A 68 12.04 -4.06 -5.87
CA THR A 68 12.52 -4.59 -4.57
C THR A 68 14.01 -4.38 -4.32
N ASP A 69 14.79 -4.12 -5.37
CA ASP A 69 16.20 -3.74 -5.30
C ASP A 69 16.42 -2.23 -5.14
N GLY A 70 15.35 -1.42 -5.22
CA GLY A 70 15.37 0.04 -5.16
C GLY A 70 15.92 0.73 -6.41
N SER A 71 16.14 0.00 -7.51
CA SER A 71 16.73 0.56 -8.74
C SER A 71 15.80 1.52 -9.49
N SER A 72 14.47 1.36 -9.34
CA SER A 72 13.49 2.24 -10.01
C SER A 72 12.23 2.45 -9.18
N ALA A 73 11.53 3.55 -9.47
CA ALA A 73 10.22 3.86 -8.90
C ALA A 73 9.34 4.60 -9.93
N ASN A 74 8.06 4.23 -9.98
CA ASN A 74 7.02 4.88 -10.76
C ASN A 74 6.01 5.56 -9.85
N HIS A 75 5.56 6.77 -10.21
CA HIS A 75 4.64 7.57 -9.42
C HIS A 75 3.36 7.88 -10.19
N ARG A 76 2.20 7.61 -9.59
CA ARG A 76 0.88 7.94 -10.12
C ARG A 76 0.03 8.64 -9.07
N GLN A 77 -0.81 9.57 -9.51
CA GLN A 77 -1.90 10.09 -8.70
C GLN A 77 -3.23 9.53 -9.18
N VAL A 78 -4.00 8.96 -8.27
CA VAL A 78 -5.36 8.49 -8.51
C VAL A 78 -6.32 9.54 -7.96
N ILE A 79 -7.16 10.05 -8.84
CA ILE A 79 -8.21 11.02 -8.49
C ILE A 79 -9.51 10.23 -8.40
N CYS A 80 -10.20 10.36 -7.26
CA CYS A 80 -11.53 9.77 -7.10
C CYS A 80 -12.49 10.44 -8.09
N LYS A 81 -13.10 9.66 -8.97
CA LYS A 81 -14.07 10.19 -9.95
C LYS A 81 -15.39 10.43 -9.23
N GLU A 82 -15.97 11.62 -9.41
CA GLU A 82 -17.33 11.93 -8.94
C GLU A 82 -18.30 11.93 -10.13
N PRO A 83 -19.55 11.44 -9.97
CA PRO A 83 -20.55 11.45 -11.03
C PRO A 83 -21.00 12.86 -11.48
N SER A 84 -20.80 13.90 -10.65
CA SER A 84 -21.22 15.27 -10.97
C SER A 84 -20.11 16.29 -10.67
N ALA A 85 -19.90 17.20 -11.62
CA ALA A 85 -18.87 18.26 -11.55
C ALA A 85 -19.21 19.41 -10.60
N THR A 86 -20.38 19.34 -9.93
CA THR A 86 -20.97 20.44 -9.15
C THR A 86 -20.68 20.36 -7.65
N HIS A 87 -20.11 19.26 -7.16
CA HIS A 87 -19.81 19.09 -5.74
C HIS A 87 -18.36 19.42 -5.39
N PRO A 88 -18.10 19.89 -4.14
CA PRO A 88 -16.75 20.14 -3.69
C PRO A 88 -15.92 18.84 -3.70
N SER A 89 -14.62 18.98 -3.95
CA SER A 89 -13.67 17.87 -3.99
C SER A 89 -13.86 16.91 -2.80
N THR A 90 -14.10 15.63 -3.09
CA THR A 90 -14.30 14.62 -2.05
C THR A 90 -13.04 14.43 -1.21
N LEU A 91 -13.16 14.46 0.12
CA LEU A 91 -12.07 14.10 1.01
C LEU A 91 -11.91 12.57 0.98
N VAL A 92 -10.71 12.11 0.61
CA VAL A 92 -10.34 10.70 0.72
C VAL A 92 -9.99 10.41 2.18
N ILE A 93 -10.55 9.32 2.71
CA ILE A 93 -10.44 8.90 4.11
C ILE A 93 -9.44 7.74 4.24
N GLN A 94 -9.44 6.81 3.30
CA GLN A 94 -8.52 5.67 3.32
C GLN A 94 -8.17 5.23 1.89
N ALA A 95 -6.94 4.75 1.71
CA ALA A 95 -6.52 4.04 0.51
C ALA A 95 -5.79 2.77 0.92
N ARG A 96 -6.20 1.62 0.38
CA ARG A 96 -5.63 0.33 0.75
C ARG A 96 -5.43 -0.57 -0.47
N LEU A 97 -4.22 -1.10 -0.60
CA LEU A 97 -3.89 -2.17 -1.53
C LEU A 97 -4.31 -3.50 -0.88
N VAL A 98 -5.22 -4.20 -1.53
CA VAL A 98 -5.82 -5.45 -1.03
C VAL A 98 -5.41 -6.59 -1.95
N ALA A 99 -4.62 -7.51 -1.42
CA ALA A 99 -4.32 -8.77 -2.09
C ALA A 99 -5.49 -9.75 -1.91
N MET A 100 -6.06 -10.21 -3.02
CA MET A 100 -7.06 -11.27 -3.08
C MET A 100 -6.44 -12.50 -3.75
N ALA A 101 -7.13 -13.64 -3.71
CA ALA A 101 -6.64 -14.90 -4.28
C ALA A 101 -6.27 -14.80 -5.78
N THR A 102 -7.02 -14.04 -6.56
CA THR A 102 -6.85 -13.96 -8.03
C THR A 102 -6.23 -12.66 -8.52
N ARG A 103 -6.29 -11.59 -7.73
CA ARG A 103 -5.80 -10.27 -8.12
C ARG A 103 -5.55 -9.38 -6.90
N THR A 104 -4.89 -8.27 -7.14
CA THR A 104 -4.80 -7.18 -6.17
C THR A 104 -5.63 -6.01 -6.66
N ILE A 105 -6.37 -5.36 -5.76
CA ILE A 105 -7.11 -4.14 -6.05
C ILE A 105 -6.67 -3.01 -5.11
N LEU A 106 -6.88 -1.77 -5.55
CA LEU A 106 -6.80 -0.59 -4.71
C LEU A 106 -8.21 -0.18 -4.29
N VAL A 107 -8.49 -0.19 -2.99
CA VAL A 107 -9.75 0.29 -2.42
C VAL A 107 -9.52 1.69 -1.86
N ILE A 108 -10.33 2.65 -2.31
CA ILE A 108 -10.30 4.03 -1.84
C ILE A 108 -11.67 4.35 -1.22
N THR A 109 -11.67 4.78 0.04
CA THR A 109 -12.87 5.29 0.71
C THR A 109 -12.80 6.80 0.79
N SER A 110 -13.93 7.44 0.53
CA SER A 110 -14.10 8.89 0.65
C SER A 110 -15.43 9.21 1.32
N GLN A 111 -15.65 10.49 1.61
CA GLN A 111 -16.95 10.97 2.08
C GLN A 111 -18.11 10.68 1.12
N LYS A 112 -17.81 10.38 -0.15
CA LYS A 112 -18.82 10.13 -1.19
C LYS A 112 -19.02 8.64 -1.47
N GLY A 113 -18.15 7.78 -0.95
CA GLY A 113 -18.30 6.34 -1.04
C GLY A 113 -17.01 5.58 -1.30
N ILE A 114 -17.15 4.44 -1.97
CA ILE A 114 -16.09 3.44 -2.08
C ILE A 114 -15.77 3.21 -3.55
N GLN A 115 -14.54 3.52 -3.97
CA GLN A 115 -14.02 3.21 -5.30
C GLN A 115 -13.05 2.04 -5.19
N MET A 116 -13.15 1.11 -6.14
CA MET A 116 -12.15 0.07 -6.32
C MET A 116 -11.49 0.25 -7.67
N PHE A 117 -10.17 0.19 -7.69
CA PHE A 117 -9.35 0.29 -8.89
C PHE A 117 -8.49 -0.97 -9.05
N GLU A 118 -7.94 -1.16 -10.25
CA GLU A 118 -6.73 -1.96 -10.42
C GLU A 118 -5.64 -1.47 -9.44
N ALA A 119 -4.75 -2.38 -9.02
CA ALA A 119 -3.74 -2.06 -8.00
C ALA A 119 -2.83 -0.88 -8.37
N ASP A 120 -2.62 -0.65 -9.68
CA ASP A 120 -1.84 0.47 -10.20
C ASP A 120 -2.65 1.77 -10.36
N GLY A 121 -3.94 1.77 -10.01
CA GLY A 121 -4.83 2.93 -10.10
C GLY A 121 -5.20 3.35 -11.52
N SER A 122 -4.95 2.52 -12.53
CA SER A 122 -5.20 2.87 -13.94
C SER A 122 -6.68 2.82 -14.32
N LEU A 123 -7.40 1.81 -13.82
CA LEU A 123 -8.78 1.53 -14.18
C LEU A 123 -9.65 1.43 -12.93
N MET A 124 -10.79 2.12 -12.93
CA MET A 124 -11.82 1.96 -11.91
C MET A 124 -12.65 0.71 -12.22
N LEU A 125 -12.68 -0.23 -11.28
CA LEU A 125 -13.38 -1.50 -11.37
C LEU A 125 -14.81 -1.41 -10.82
N TYR A 126 -14.99 -0.62 -9.77
CA TYR A 126 -16.26 -0.52 -9.05
C TYR A 126 -16.40 0.81 -8.33
N TRP A 127 -17.64 1.27 -8.17
CA TRP A 127 -18.00 2.45 -7.39
C TRP A 127 -19.31 2.20 -6.64
N TYR A 128 -19.28 2.46 -5.35
CA TYR A 128 -20.46 2.51 -4.50
C TYR A 128 -20.61 3.93 -3.95
N ALA A 129 -21.61 4.65 -4.44
CA ALA A 129 -21.93 5.99 -3.94
C ALA A 129 -22.70 5.88 -2.63
N LEU A 130 -22.31 6.72 -1.67
CA LEU A 130 -23.10 6.94 -0.46
C LEU A 130 -24.15 7.99 -0.75
N GLY A 131 -25.38 7.73 -0.32
CA GLY A 131 -26.47 8.70 -0.42
C GLY A 131 -26.22 9.92 0.47
N GLU A 132 -26.96 11.00 0.24
CA GLU A 132 -26.99 12.18 1.10
C GLU A 132 -27.73 11.88 2.42
N VAL A 133 -27.24 10.94 3.21
CA VAL A 133 -27.67 10.83 4.60
C VAL A 133 -26.85 11.86 5.38
N ALA A 134 -27.52 12.61 6.27
CA ALA A 134 -26.95 13.71 7.03
C ALA A 134 -25.53 13.41 7.51
N GLN A 135 -24.63 14.38 7.36
CA GLN A 135 -23.16 14.31 7.47
C GLN A 135 -22.60 13.85 8.84
N GLU A 136 -23.39 13.18 9.67
CA GLU A 136 -22.97 12.63 10.95
C GLU A 136 -22.29 11.26 10.76
N GLU A 137 -20.96 11.29 10.91
CA GLU A 137 -20.12 10.20 11.42
C GLU A 137 -20.08 8.84 10.69
N GLN A 138 -20.42 8.74 9.40
CA GLN A 138 -20.07 7.52 8.65
C GLN A 138 -18.57 7.45 8.31
N ARG A 139 -17.83 6.72 9.15
CA ARG A 139 -16.44 6.33 8.91
C ARG A 139 -16.39 4.89 8.41
N TYR A 140 -16.15 4.74 7.12
CA TYR A 140 -15.89 3.43 6.53
C TYR A 140 -14.45 3.02 6.75
N VAL A 141 -14.24 1.84 7.34
CA VAL A 141 -12.90 1.28 7.51
C VAL A 141 -12.75 0.07 6.60
N VAL A 142 -11.76 0.12 5.70
CA VAL A 142 -11.38 -1.06 4.92
C VAL A 142 -10.50 -1.92 5.82
N HIS A 143 -11.08 -3.02 6.32
CA HIS A 143 -10.34 -4.04 7.05
C HIS A 143 -9.94 -5.15 6.07
N CYS A 144 -8.64 -5.41 5.97
CA CYS A 144 -8.12 -6.54 5.20
C CYS A 144 -7.87 -7.69 6.18
N CYS A 145 -8.61 -8.78 6.05
CA CYS A 145 -8.36 -10.00 6.79
C CYS A 145 -7.12 -10.70 6.20
N LEU A 146 -6.40 -11.46 7.04
CA LEU A 146 -5.23 -12.24 6.63
C LEU A 146 -5.57 -13.29 5.56
N ASP A 147 -6.85 -13.67 5.47
CA ASP A 147 -7.35 -14.71 4.54
C ASP A 147 -7.62 -14.19 3.13
N GLY A 148 -7.17 -12.98 2.79
CA GLY A 148 -7.38 -12.37 1.46
C GLY A 148 -8.80 -11.84 1.22
N ASN A 149 -9.64 -11.84 2.26
CA ASN A 149 -10.93 -11.17 2.28
C ASN A 149 -10.75 -9.74 2.78
N PHE A 150 -11.58 -8.82 2.30
CA PHE A 150 -11.71 -7.49 2.91
C PHE A 150 -13.18 -7.23 3.22
N CYS A 151 -13.43 -6.51 4.31
CA CYS A 151 -14.72 -5.92 4.57
C CYS A 151 -14.57 -4.40 4.62
N VAL A 152 -15.64 -3.72 4.23
CA VAL A 152 -15.83 -2.31 4.49
C VAL A 152 -16.92 -2.24 5.53
N ILE A 153 -16.55 -1.86 6.75
CA ILE A 153 -17.47 -1.65 7.89
C ILE A 153 -17.79 -0.17 8.04
#